data_AF-A0A7V6LT26-F1
#
_entry.id   AF-A0A7V6LT26-F1
#
_cell.length_a   1.000
_cell.length_b   1.000
_cell.length_c   1.000
_cell.angle_alpha   90.00
_cell.angle_beta   90.00
_cell.angle_gamma   90.00
#
_symmetry.space_group_name_H-M   'P 1'
#
loop_
_entity.id
_entity.type
_entity.pdbx_description
1 polymer ?
#
loop_
_entity_poly.entity_id
_entity_poly.type
_entity_poly.pdbx_seq_one_letter_code
_entity_poly.pdbx_strand_id
1 'polypeptide(L)'
;MKTRSINKDERIEIRISSYDKRIFQKAQKLSGDKSFSSFILRIVKEQSEEIVARKDRIIVSERDRKKFFDAVFGSSRPNQNLVEAAKKYKSQTALK
;
A
#
# COMPACT_ATOMS: atom_id res chain seq x y z
N MET A 1 -19.29 -4.60 1.89
CA MET A 1 -18.09 -4.80 1.05
C MET A 1 -18.43 -4.35 -0.36
N LYS A 2 -17.79 -3.31 -0.90
CA LYS A 2 -17.95 -2.96 -2.31
C LYS A 2 -17.41 -4.11 -3.14
N THR A 3 -18.27 -4.76 -3.91
CA THR A 3 -17.90 -5.77 -4.89
C THR A 3 -16.86 -5.16 -5.81
N ARG A 4 -15.62 -5.67 -5.80
CA ARG A 4 -14.62 -5.30 -6.81
C ARG A 4 -15.25 -5.58 -8.16
N SER A 5 -15.36 -4.58 -9.04
CA SER A 5 -15.82 -4.80 -10.40
C SER A 5 -14.90 -5.83 -11.05
N ILE A 6 -15.45 -6.99 -11.42
CA ILE A 6 -14.72 -8.07 -12.09
C ILE A 6 -14.53 -7.74 -13.59
N ASN A 7 -15.19 -6.68 -14.07
CA ASN A 7 -15.08 -6.21 -15.43
C ASN A 7 -13.71 -5.59 -15.71
N LYS A 8 -13.04 -6.08 -16.75
CA LYS A 8 -11.76 -5.59 -17.26
C LYS A 8 -11.98 -4.47 -18.29
N ASP A 9 -12.74 -3.44 -17.90
CA ASP A 9 -13.17 -2.38 -18.82
C ASP A 9 -12.16 -1.21 -18.87
N GLU A 10 -11.19 -1.18 -17.94
CA GLU A 10 -10.15 -0.16 -17.89
C GLU A 10 -8.94 -0.52 -18.76
N ARG A 11 -8.33 0.50 -19.39
CA ARG A 11 -7.20 0.35 -20.31
C ARG A 11 -6.01 1.18 -19.83
N ILE A 12 -4.82 0.62 -19.99
CA ILE A 12 -3.55 1.32 -19.77
C ILE A 12 -2.90 1.55 -21.13
N GLU A 13 -2.71 2.82 -21.50
CA GLU A 13 -1.95 3.20 -22.70
C GLU A 13 -0.53 3.60 -22.31
N ILE A 14 0.46 3.00 -22.96
CA ILE A 14 1.87 3.22 -22.67
C ILE A 14 2.64 3.28 -23.98
N ARG A 15 3.43 4.34 -24.15
CA ARG A 15 4.41 4.46 -25.22
C ARG A 15 5.76 4.00 -24.68
N ILE A 16 6.41 3.11 -25.41
CA ILE A 16 7.72 2.56 -25.06
C ILE A 16 8.65 2.63 -26.26
N SER A 17 9.96 2.65 -26.00
CA SER A 17 10.95 2.58 -27.06
C SER A 17 10.92 1.20 -27.76
N SER A 18 11.46 1.14 -28.97
CA SER A 18 11.65 -0.14 -29.67
C SER A 18 12.60 -1.08 -28.94
N TYR A 19 13.60 -0.51 -28.24
CA TYR A 19 14.55 -1.24 -27.42
C TYR A 19 13.84 -1.92 -26.23
N ASP A 20 13.07 -1.16 -25.45
CA ASP A 20 12.34 -1.69 -24.29
C ASP A 20 11.35 -2.77 -24.72
N LYS A 21 10.63 -2.53 -25.84
CA LYS A 21 9.70 -3.52 -26.39
C LYS A 21 10.40 -4.85 -26.70
N ARG A 22 11.60 -4.82 -27.28
CA ARG A 22 12.38 -6.04 -27.58
C ARG A 22 12.80 -6.76 -26.30
N ILE A 23 13.28 -6.03 -25.30
CA ILE A 23 13.68 -6.62 -24.01
C ILE A 23 12.48 -7.27 -23.33
N PHE A 24 11.36 -6.55 -23.22
CA PHE A 24 10.18 -7.06 -22.54
C PHE A 24 9.60 -8.27 -23.26
N GLN A 25 9.59 -8.29 -24.60
CA GLN A 25 9.16 -9.46 -25.36
C GLN A 25 10.10 -10.66 -25.16
N LYS A 26 11.41 -10.44 -25.06
CA LYS A 26 12.37 -11.51 -24.74
C LYS A 26 12.12 -12.04 -23.33
N ALA A 27 11.94 -11.17 -22.35
CA ALA A 27 11.63 -11.54 -20.98
C ALA A 27 10.31 -12.32 -20.88
N GLN A 28 9.26 -11.87 -21.57
CA GLN A 28 7.97 -12.54 -21.66
C GLN A 28 8.08 -13.99 -22.18
N LYS A 29 8.89 -14.21 -23.22
CA LYS A 29 9.12 -15.56 -23.75
C LYS A 29 9.84 -16.45 -22.75
N LEU A 30 10.83 -15.90 -22.05
CA LEU A 30 11.60 -16.63 -21.03
C LEU A 30 10.79 -16.93 -19.77
N SER A 31 9.85 -16.05 -19.40
CA SER A 31 8.97 -16.25 -18.26
C SER A 31 7.78 -17.19 -18.53
N GLY A 32 7.55 -17.58 -19.79
CA GLY A 32 6.47 -18.49 -20.17
C GLY A 32 5.07 -17.85 -20.17
N ASP A 33 4.99 -16.52 -20.12
CA ASP A 33 3.71 -15.82 -20.16
C ASP A 33 3.02 -15.97 -21.52
N LYS A 34 1.70 -16.16 -21.52
CA LYS A 34 0.92 -16.44 -22.74
C LYS A 34 0.87 -15.27 -23.72
N SER A 35 0.91 -14.03 -23.24
CA SER A 35 0.90 -12.84 -24.08
C SER A 35 1.75 -11.71 -23.52
N PHE A 36 2.11 -10.76 -24.39
CA PHE A 36 2.87 -9.58 -23.99
C PHE A 36 2.12 -8.73 -22.96
N SER A 37 0.80 -8.54 -23.16
CA SER A 37 -0.03 -7.79 -22.21
C SER A 37 -0.17 -8.50 -20.86
N SER A 38 -0.31 -9.84 -20.84
CA SER A 38 -0.38 -10.57 -19.58
C SER A 38 0.93 -10.50 -18.80
N PHE A 39 2.06 -10.58 -19.51
CA PHE A 39 3.39 -10.40 -18.91
C PHE A 39 3.53 -9.02 -18.26
N ILE A 40 3.26 -7.95 -19.00
CA ILE A 40 3.37 -6.58 -18.46
C ILE A 40 2.44 -6.38 -17.27
N LEU A 41 1.18 -6.82 -17.37
CA LEU A 41 0.23 -6.73 -16.27
C LEU A 41 0.72 -7.48 -15.02
N ARG A 42 1.24 -8.69 -15.18
CA ARG A 42 1.75 -9.50 -14.07
C ARG A 42 2.92 -8.81 -13.37
N ILE A 43 3.93 -8.38 -14.13
CA ILE A 43 5.11 -7.70 -13.57
C ILE A 43 4.73 -6.41 -12.85
N VAL A 44 3.88 -5.57 -13.48
CA VAL A 44 3.43 -4.31 -12.87
C VAL A 44 2.62 -4.59 -11.61
N LYS A 45 1.75 -5.60 -11.62
CA LYS A 45 0.95 -5.97 -10.45
C LYS A 45 1.83 -6.44 -9.29
N GLU A 46 2.74 -7.38 -9.53
CA GLU A 46 3.66 -7.92 -8.52
C GLU A 46 4.47 -6.78 -7.86
N GLN A 47 5.08 -5.91 -8.67
CA GLN A 47 5.86 -4.79 -8.17
C GLN A 47 4.99 -3.79 -7.39
N SER A 48 3.77 -3.54 -7.84
CA SER A 48 2.84 -2.62 -7.19
C SER A 48 2.41 -3.16 -5.82
N GLU A 49 2.07 -4.44 -5.75
CA GLU A 49 1.72 -5.12 -4.49
C GLU A 49 2.89 -5.10 -3.50
N GLU A 50 4.12 -5.30 -3.96
CA GLU A 50 5.32 -5.19 -3.13
C GLU A 50 5.53 -3.77 -2.59
N ILE A 51 5.37 -2.75 -3.43
CA ILE A 51 5.52 -1.34 -3.02
C ILE A 51 4.49 -0.98 -1.95
N VAL A 52 3.21 -1.34 -2.16
CA VAL A 52 2.13 -1.11 -1.20
C VAL A 52 2.42 -1.86 0.09
N ALA A 53 2.72 -3.16 0.03
CA ALA A 53 3.02 -3.97 1.20
C ALA A 53 4.23 -3.43 1.99
N ARG A 54 5.24 -2.89 1.33
CA ARG A 54 6.41 -2.29 2.00
C ARG A 54 6.07 -0.98 2.71
N LYS A 55 5.13 -0.19 2.18
CA LYS A 55 4.73 1.11 2.75
C LYS A 55 3.66 1.00 3.82
N ASP A 56 2.74 0.05 3.68
CA ASP A 56 1.66 -0.19 4.64
C ASP A 56 2.11 -0.99 5.88
N ARG A 57 3.31 -1.60 5.82
CA ARG A 57 3.91 -2.22 7.02
C ARG A 57 4.35 -1.14 8.01
N ILE A 58 3.51 -0.91 9.01
CA ILE A 58 3.79 -0.01 10.15
C ILE A 58 4.79 -0.65 11.14
N ILE A 59 4.80 -1.97 11.25
CA ILE A 59 5.70 -2.72 12.15
C ILE A 59 6.72 -3.46 11.29
N VAL A 60 7.86 -2.81 11.05
CA VAL A 60 8.93 -3.37 10.21
C VAL A 60 10.02 -4.03 11.05
N SER A 61 10.24 -3.53 12.28
CA SER A 61 11.27 -4.05 13.17
C SER A 61 10.71 -4.63 14.47
N GLU A 62 11.49 -5.52 15.08
CA GLU A 62 11.28 -6.01 16.44
C GLU A 62 11.13 -4.87 17.46
N ARG A 63 11.87 -3.78 17.27
CA ARG A 63 11.79 -2.57 18.10
C ARG A 63 10.43 -1.89 17.97
N ASP A 64 9.89 -1.78 16.76
CA ASP A 64 8.58 -1.18 16.51
C ASP A 64 7.47 -2.06 17.08
N ARG A 65 7.62 -3.39 16.96
CA ARG A 65 6.71 -4.37 17.55
C ARG A 65 6.65 -4.20 19.06
N LYS A 66 7.82 -4.16 19.73
CA LYS A 66 7.89 -3.96 21.19
C LYS A 66 7.24 -2.65 21.60
N LYS A 67 7.57 -1.53 20.93
CA LYS A 67 6.97 -0.22 21.23
C LYS A 67 5.45 -0.22 21.03
N PHE A 68 4.96 -0.86 19.97
CA PHE A 68 3.54 -0.97 19.71
C PHE A 68 2.83 -1.79 20.79
N PHE A 69 3.38 -2.95 21.15
CA PHE A 69 2.84 -3.78 22.24
C PHE A 69 2.86 -3.03 23.58
N ASP A 70 3.98 -2.38 23.93
CA ASP A 70 4.10 -1.58 25.14
C ASP A 70 3.10 -0.42 25.15
N ALA A 71 2.82 0.21 24.01
CA ALA A 71 1.84 1.30 23.89
C ALA A 71 0.38 0.83 23.95
N VAL A 72 0.06 -0.35 23.41
CA VAL A 72 -1.30 -0.90 23.37
C VAL A 72 -1.68 -1.58 24.69
N PHE A 73 -0.78 -2.36 25.27
CA PHE A 73 -1.04 -3.16 26.46
C PHE A 73 -0.41 -2.60 27.74
N GLY A 74 0.53 -1.65 27.61
CA GLY A 74 1.10 -0.98 28.76
C GLY A 74 0.17 0.08 29.35
N SER A 75 0.43 0.47 30.59
CA SER A 75 -0.33 1.48 31.32
C SER A 75 0.23 2.90 31.10
N SER A 76 0.52 3.29 29.85
CA SER A 76 1.00 4.64 29.54
C SER A 76 -0.13 5.66 29.67
N ARG A 77 0.02 6.60 30.62
CA ARG A 77 -0.93 7.70 30.80
C ARG A 77 -0.63 8.84 29.81
N PRO A 78 -1.66 9.51 29.25
CA PRO A 78 -1.45 10.69 28.42
C PRO A 78 -0.82 11.81 29.25
N ASN A 79 0.07 12.59 28.63
CA ASN A 79 0.64 13.77 29.27
C ASN A 79 -0.38 14.93 29.34
N GLN A 80 -0.05 15.99 30.09
CA GLN A 80 -0.94 17.14 30.27
C GLN A 80 -1.36 17.78 28.94
N ASN A 81 -0.44 17.94 27.99
CA ASN A 81 -0.72 18.52 26.67
C ASN A 81 -1.79 17.71 25.90
N LEU A 82 -1.70 16.38 25.91
CA LEU A 82 -2.68 15.51 25.26
C LEU A 82 -4.05 15.59 25.95
N VAL A 83 -4.07 15.67 27.28
CA VAL A 83 -5.31 15.82 28.06
C VAL A 83 -5.99 17.15 27.75
N GLU A 84 -5.24 18.25 27.68
CA GLU A 84 -5.76 19.58 27.36
C GLU A 84 -6.29 19.66 25.94
N ALA A 85 -5.56 19.10 24.96
CA ALA A 85 -6.00 19.02 23.57
C ALA A 85 -7.33 18.23 23.44
N ALA A 86 -7.45 17.09 24.14
CA ALA A 86 -8.68 16.30 24.16
C ALA A 86 -9.86 17.07 24.79
N LYS A 87 -9.63 17.80 25.88
CA LYS A 87 -10.66 18.66 26.51
C LYS A 87 -11.13 19.76 25.55
N LYS A 88 -10.20 20.42 24.87
CA LYS A 88 -10.49 21.47 23.87
C LYS A 88 -11.30 20.92 22.69
N TYR A 89 -10.96 19.73 22.19
CA TYR A 89 -11.73 19.11 21.11
C TYR A 89 -13.17 18.79 21.55
N LYS A 90 -13.34 18.20 22.74
CA LYS A 90 -14.67 17.86 23.30
C LYS A 90 -15.54 19.08 23.51
N SER A 91 -14.98 20.19 24.02
CA SER A 91 -15.77 21.42 24.19
C SER A 91 -16.22 22.00 22.84
N GLN A 92 -15.37 21.95 21.81
CA GLN A 92 -15.73 22.41 20.45
C GLN A 92 -16.77 21.54 19.75
N THR A 93 -16.77 20.22 20.01
CA THR A 93 -17.74 19.29 19.43
C THR A 93 -19.06 19.25 20.19
N ALA A 94 -19.07 19.53 21.50
CA ALA A 94 -20.29 19.63 22.30
C ALA A 94 -21.06 20.97 22.12
N LEU A 95 -20.44 21.95 21.45
CA LEU A 95 -21.05 23.24 21.09
C LEU A 95 -21.69 23.23 19.67
N LYS A 96 -21.70 22.09 18.99
CA LYS A 96 -22.44 21.83 17.75
C LYS A 96 -23.62 20.91 18.04
#